data_AF-A0A965DTC7-F1
#
_entry.id   AF-A0A965DTC7-F1
#
_cell.length_a   1.000
_cell.length_b   1.000
_cell.length_c   1.000
_cell.angle_alpha   90.00
_cell.angle_beta   90.00
_cell.angle_gamma   90.00
#
_symmetry.space_group_name_H-M   'P 1'
#
loop_
_entity.id
_entity.type
_entity.pdbx_description
1 polymer ?
#
loop_
_entity_poly.entity_id
_entity_poly.type
_entity_poly.pdbx_seq_one_letter_code
_entity_poly.pdbx_strand_id
1 'polypeptide(L)'
;METFRIKWLTRIVYSQTFELCIAGMIFLNAVALALLTIPGIDVATRESLERFDQAALWVFVAELVVRMISYGSKPWNFFKTGWNVFDFIIIGLSPFLANQTLILRLLRIFRLIRIFRFLPEVRVLTRSITRSLPPLMSMSVLIFLALF
;
A
#
# COMPACT_ATOMS: atom_id res chain seq x y z
N MET A 1 25.48 -4.56 9.85
CA MET A 1 25.18 -3.30 9.15
C MET A 1 25.34 -3.57 7.65
N GLU A 2 24.25 -3.86 6.95
CA GLU A 2 24.26 -4.40 5.58
C GLU A 2 24.71 -3.35 4.55
N THR A 3 25.78 -3.64 3.82
CA THR A 3 26.53 -2.82 2.84
C THR A 3 25.76 -2.47 1.55
N PHE A 4 24.49 -2.84 1.44
CA PHE A 4 23.74 -2.83 0.16
C PHE A 4 22.76 -1.66 -0.03
N ARG A 5 22.64 -0.75 0.96
CA ARG A 5 21.72 0.40 0.89
C ARG A 5 22.47 1.67 0.54
N ILE A 6 21.94 2.43 -0.44
CA ILE A 6 22.45 3.79 -0.73
C ILE A 6 22.11 4.65 0.48
N LYS A 7 23.13 4.96 1.30
CA LYS A 7 22.96 5.61 2.63
C LYS A 7 22.22 6.95 2.55
N TRP A 8 22.46 7.73 1.50
CA TRP A 8 21.83 9.04 1.32
C TRP A 8 20.34 8.92 0.95
N LEU A 9 20.00 8.05 -0.01
CA LEU A 9 18.61 7.76 -0.38
C LEU A 9 17.81 7.17 0.78
N THR A 10 18.44 6.26 1.54
CA THR A 10 17.82 5.64 2.72
C THR A 10 17.50 6.67 3.80
N ARG A 11 18.38 7.64 4.03
CA ARG A 11 18.15 8.69 5.04
C ARG A 11 16.98 9.60 4.65
N ILE A 12 16.81 9.87 3.36
CA ILE A 12 15.72 10.71 2.84
C ILE A 12 14.39 9.94 2.89
N VAL A 13 14.37 8.72 2.34
CA VAL A 13 13.16 7.87 2.23
C VAL A 13 12.62 7.42 3.60
N TYR A 14 13.48 7.26 4.59
CA TYR A 14 13.10 6.86 5.94
C TYR A 14 13.17 8.02 6.94
N SER A 15 13.24 9.27 6.45
CA SER A 15 13.10 10.41 7.35
C SER A 15 11.67 10.47 7.88
N GLN A 16 11.53 10.75 9.17
CA GLN A 16 10.23 10.83 9.84
C GLN A 16 9.32 11.87 9.17
N THR A 17 9.91 12.97 8.68
CA THR A 17 9.20 14.02 7.94
C THR A 17 8.66 13.53 6.59
N PHE A 18 9.45 12.74 5.85
CA PHE A 18 8.99 12.18 4.57
C PHE A 18 7.88 11.15 4.79
N GLU A 19 8.01 10.26 5.77
CA GLU A 19 6.93 9.33 6.10
C GLU A 19 5.65 10.05 6.57
N LEU A 20 5.78 11.09 7.40
CA LEU A 20 4.62 11.89 7.84
C LEU A 20 3.96 12.65 6.68
N CYS A 21 4.75 13.17 5.74
CA CYS A 21 4.26 13.84 4.54
C CYS A 21 3.44 12.88 3.67
N ILE A 22 3.96 11.68 3.40
CA ILE A 22 3.27 10.65 2.65
C ILE A 22 2.00 10.19 3.39
N ALA A 23 2.07 9.99 4.71
CA ALA A 23 0.90 9.66 5.53
C ALA A 23 -0.19 10.75 5.47
N GLY A 24 0.21 12.03 5.55
CA GLY A 24 -0.71 13.16 5.38
C GLY A 24 -1.35 13.20 4.00
N MET A 25 -0.58 12.90 2.95
CA MET A 25 -1.10 12.82 1.59
C MET A 25 -2.08 11.65 1.38
N ILE A 26 -1.84 10.51 2.04
CA ILE A 26 -2.79 9.38 2.07
C ILE A 26 -4.08 9.80 2.77
N PHE A 27 -3.98 10.49 3.90
CA PHE A 27 -5.15 10.97 4.65
C PHE A 27 -5.97 11.96 3.83
N LEU A 28 -5.33 12.95 3.19
CA LEU A 28 -6.02 13.89 2.30
C LEU A 28 -6.68 13.19 1.12
N ASN A 29 -6.01 12.20 0.53
CA ASN A 29 -6.57 11.39 -0.55
C ASN A 29 -7.78 10.55 -0.08
N ALA A 30 -7.74 10.02 1.14
CA ALA A 30 -8.87 9.30 1.75
C ALA A 30 -10.08 10.23 1.95
N VAL A 31 -9.86 11.45 2.46
CA VAL A 31 -10.91 12.47 2.61
C VAL A 31 -11.49 12.86 1.25
N ALA A 32 -10.65 13.07 0.24
CA ALA A 32 -11.11 13.36 -1.12
C ALA A 32 -12.00 12.24 -1.69
N LEU A 33 -11.62 10.97 -1.46
CA LEU A 33 -12.41 9.81 -1.89
C LEU A 33 -13.74 9.70 -1.12
N ALA A 34 -13.73 10.01 0.18
CA ALA A 34 -14.94 10.04 0.99
C ALA A 34 -15.92 11.11 0.47
N LEU A 35 -15.42 12.30 0.15
CA LEU A 35 -16.21 13.36 -0.47
C LEU A 35 -16.81 12.89 -1.80
N LEU A 36 -16.01 12.29 -2.70
CA LEU A 36 -16.48 11.76 -3.98
C LEU A 36 -17.63 10.73 -3.87
N THR A 37 -17.78 10.10 -2.70
CA THR A 37 -18.83 9.09 -2.42
C THR A 37 -20.16 9.74 -2.02
N ILE A 38 -20.15 10.99 -1.55
CA ILE A 38 -21.36 11.71 -1.14
C ILE A 38 -22.20 12.06 -2.39
N PRO A 39 -23.50 11.72 -2.42
CA PRO A 39 -24.39 12.11 -3.51
C PRO A 39 -24.64 13.63 -3.49
N GLY A 40 -24.66 14.27 -4.66
CA GLY A 40 -24.98 15.69 -4.80
C GLY A 40 -23.77 16.65 -4.89
N ILE A 41 -22.56 16.14 -5.11
CA ILE A 41 -21.38 16.98 -5.38
C ILE A 41 -21.44 17.56 -6.79
N ASP A 42 -21.10 18.85 -6.89
CA ASP A 42 -20.98 19.58 -8.15
C ASP A 42 -19.92 18.97 -9.10
N VAL A 43 -20.19 19.06 -10.41
CA VAL A 43 -19.36 18.42 -11.43
C VAL A 43 -17.93 18.97 -11.43
N ALA A 44 -17.75 20.28 -11.25
CA ALA A 44 -16.41 20.90 -11.22
C ALA A 44 -15.61 20.48 -9.98
N THR A 45 -16.30 20.29 -8.84
CA THR A 45 -15.69 19.82 -7.60
C THR A 45 -15.28 18.36 -7.71
N ARG A 46 -16.14 17.52 -8.30
CA ARG A 46 -15.83 16.11 -8.59
C ARG A 46 -14.59 15.98 -9.47
N GLU A 47 -14.52 16.72 -10.59
CA GLU A 47 -13.38 16.65 -11.49
C GLU A 47 -12.07 17.08 -10.82
N SER A 48 -12.12 18.13 -10.00
CA SER A 48 -10.95 18.60 -9.23
C SER A 48 -10.45 17.54 -8.23
N LEU A 49 -11.37 16.87 -7.53
CA LEU A 49 -11.04 15.78 -6.59
C LEU A 49 -10.47 14.55 -7.31
N GLU A 50 -10.98 14.21 -8.49
CA GLU A 50 -10.46 13.10 -9.30
C GLU A 50 -9.04 13.39 -9.83
N ARG A 51 -8.79 14.62 -10.29
CA ARG A 51 -7.43 15.06 -10.68
C ARG A 51 -6.47 15.00 -9.48
N PHE A 52 -6.92 15.41 -8.30
CA PHE A 52 -6.12 15.29 -7.08
C PHE A 52 -5.82 13.82 -6.73
N ASP A 53 -6.79 12.90 -6.83
CA ASP A 53 -6.57 11.46 -6.62
C ASP A 53 -5.52 10.91 -7.59
N GLN A 54 -5.62 11.29 -8.86
CA GLN A 54 -4.68 10.84 -9.88
C GLN A 54 -3.27 11.41 -9.66
N ALA A 55 -3.14 12.69 -9.32
CA ALA A 55 -1.86 13.29 -8.95
C ALA A 55 -1.26 12.60 -7.72
N ALA A 56 -2.10 12.27 -6.75
CA ALA A 56 -1.65 11.59 -5.56
C ALA A 56 -1.08 10.20 -5.88
N LEU A 57 -1.77 9.42 -6.72
CA LEU A 57 -1.28 8.14 -7.22
C LEU A 57 0.13 8.25 -7.81
N TRP A 58 0.40 9.25 -8.66
CA TRP A 58 1.71 9.43 -9.26
C TRP A 58 2.81 9.72 -8.24
N VAL A 59 2.52 10.51 -7.20
CA VAL A 59 3.46 10.75 -6.10
C VAL A 59 3.79 9.46 -5.36
N PHE A 60 2.80 8.60 -5.13
CA PHE A 60 3.03 7.31 -4.48
C PHE A 60 3.77 6.30 -5.37
N VAL A 61 3.54 6.33 -6.67
CA VAL A 61 4.36 5.58 -7.65
C VAL A 61 5.82 6.02 -7.52
N ALA A 62 6.07 7.33 -7.53
CA ALA A 62 7.43 7.87 -7.40
C ALA A 62 8.05 7.49 -6.05
N GLU A 63 7.31 7.59 -4.94
CA GLU A 63 7.75 7.16 -3.61
C GLU A 63 8.15 5.67 -3.60
N LEU A 64 7.29 4.80 -4.15
CA LEU A 64 7.55 3.37 -4.24
C LEU A 64 8.82 3.08 -5.03
N VAL A 65 8.99 3.73 -6.18
CA VAL A 65 10.16 3.58 -7.04
C VAL A 65 11.43 4.03 -6.32
N VAL A 66 11.42 5.20 -5.68
CA VAL A 66 12.56 5.70 -4.90
C VAL A 66 12.87 4.77 -3.73
N ARG A 67 11.84 4.26 -3.05
CA ARG A 67 11.99 3.29 -1.96
C ARG A 67 12.56 1.97 -2.46
N MET A 68 12.15 1.47 -3.63
CA MET A 68 12.71 0.28 -4.27
C MET A 68 14.19 0.48 -4.63
N ILE A 69 14.54 1.62 -5.25
CA ILE A 69 15.92 1.97 -5.60
C ILE A 69 16.80 2.09 -4.34
N SER A 70 16.23 2.51 -3.19
CA SER A 70 16.97 2.59 -1.92
C SER A 70 17.52 1.23 -1.44
N TYR A 71 16.94 0.10 -1.90
CA TYR A 71 17.44 -1.25 -1.61
C TYR A 71 18.64 -1.67 -2.48
N GLY A 72 19.07 -0.83 -3.43
CA GLY A 72 20.34 -0.97 -4.16
C GLY A 72 20.49 -2.31 -4.87
N SER A 73 21.63 -2.99 -4.67
CA SER A 73 22.02 -4.21 -5.39
C SER A 73 21.19 -5.46 -5.06
N LYS A 74 20.25 -5.40 -4.10
CA LYS A 74 19.37 -6.54 -3.75
C LYS A 74 17.90 -6.13 -3.76
N PRO A 75 17.30 -5.86 -4.94
CA PRO A 75 15.87 -5.58 -5.05
C PRO A 75 15.00 -6.72 -4.47
N TRP A 76 15.51 -7.96 -4.46
CA TRP A 76 14.88 -9.11 -3.81
C TRP A 76 14.56 -8.92 -2.32
N ASN A 77 15.29 -8.07 -1.61
CA ASN A 77 15.01 -7.80 -0.19
C ASN A 77 13.76 -6.91 0.00
N PHE A 78 13.38 -6.14 -1.04
CA PHE A 78 12.11 -5.42 -1.07
C PHE A 78 10.93 -6.41 -1.00
N PHE A 79 11.02 -7.53 -1.72
CA PHE A 79 9.97 -8.55 -1.78
C PHE A 79 9.86 -9.43 -0.52
N LYS A 80 10.85 -9.40 0.39
CA LYS A 80 10.74 -10.11 1.67
C LYS A 80 9.72 -9.48 2.62
N THR A 81 9.36 -8.22 2.39
CA THR A 81 8.32 -7.55 3.18
C THR A 81 7.00 -7.67 2.43
N GLY A 82 6.06 -8.47 2.94
CA GLY A 82 4.75 -8.67 2.31
C GLY A 82 4.01 -7.35 2.04
N TRP A 83 4.15 -6.35 2.91
CA TRP A 83 3.60 -5.01 2.73
C TRP A 83 4.16 -4.25 1.52
N ASN A 84 5.44 -4.43 1.19
CA ASN A 84 6.07 -3.80 0.04
C ASN A 84 5.62 -4.46 -1.27
N VAL A 85 5.46 -5.79 -1.26
CA VAL A 85 4.91 -6.55 -2.40
C VAL A 85 3.47 -6.14 -2.67
N PHE A 86 2.66 -6.03 -1.63
CA PHE A 86 1.28 -5.58 -1.72
C PHE A 86 1.17 -4.18 -2.34
N ASP A 87 2.00 -3.24 -1.89
CA ASP A 87 2.03 -1.87 -2.44
C ASP A 87 2.46 -1.86 -3.91
N PHE A 88 3.46 -2.67 -4.27
CA PHE A 88 3.90 -2.84 -5.67
C PHE A 88 2.81 -3.39 -6.58
N ILE A 89 2.05 -4.39 -6.11
CA ILE A 89 0.91 -4.95 -6.85
C ILE A 89 -0.18 -3.89 -7.03
N ILE A 90 -0.60 -3.20 -5.96
CA ILE A 90 -1.67 -2.20 -6.05
C ILE A 90 -1.29 -1.06 -6.99
N ILE A 91 -0.09 -0.51 -6.82
CA ILE A 91 0.38 0.61 -7.62
C ILE A 91 0.63 0.18 -9.07
N GLY A 92 1.26 -0.98 -9.26
CA GLY A 92 1.57 -1.55 -10.57
C GLY A 92 0.34 -1.95 -11.37
N LEU A 93 -0.71 -2.47 -10.73
CA LEU A 93 -1.94 -2.87 -11.42
C LEU A 93 -2.93 -1.70 -11.61
N SER A 94 -2.81 -0.60 -10.85
CA SER A 94 -3.72 0.54 -10.96
C SER A 94 -3.83 1.15 -12.37
N PRO A 95 -2.75 1.36 -13.15
CA PRO A 95 -2.87 1.87 -14.51
C PRO A 95 -3.41 0.83 -15.51
N PHE A 96 -3.08 -0.46 -15.34
CA PHE A 96 -3.57 -1.52 -16.24
C PHE A 96 -5.06 -1.80 -16.08
N LEU A 97 -5.58 -1.63 -14.86
CA LEU A 97 -6.99 -1.87 -14.55
C LEU A 97 -7.86 -0.61 -14.72
N ALA A 98 -7.31 0.45 -15.31
CA ALA A 98 -8.01 1.72 -15.55
C ALA A 98 -9.24 1.58 -16.46
N ASN A 99 -9.26 0.59 -17.36
CA ASN A 99 -10.38 0.32 -18.25
C ASN A 99 -11.61 -0.29 -17.56
N GLN A 100 -11.48 -0.76 -16.31
CA GLN A 100 -12.57 -1.37 -15.56
C GLN A 100 -13.00 -0.47 -14.40
N THR A 101 -14.14 0.23 -14.57
CA THR A 101 -14.65 1.23 -13.60
C THR A 101 -14.92 0.67 -12.21
N LEU A 102 -15.34 -0.59 -12.07
CA LEU A 102 -15.54 -1.23 -10.75
C LEU A 102 -14.22 -1.59 -10.06
N ILE A 103 -13.29 -2.19 -10.80
CA ILE A 103 -12.00 -2.60 -10.26
C ILE A 103 -11.18 -1.37 -9.86
N LEU A 104 -11.25 -0.29 -10.62
CA LEU A 104 -10.60 0.97 -10.27
C LEU A 104 -11.10 1.55 -8.94
N ARG A 105 -12.41 1.47 -8.66
CA ARG A 105 -12.96 1.88 -7.34
C ARG A 105 -12.40 1.00 -6.23
N LEU A 106 -12.35 -0.32 -6.42
CA LEU A 106 -11.78 -1.22 -5.43
C LEU A 106 -10.30 -0.92 -5.18
N LEU A 107 -9.50 -0.73 -6.24
CA LEU A 107 -8.08 -0.37 -6.11
C LEU A 107 -7.85 0.96 -5.40
N ARG A 108 -8.75 1.94 -5.60
CA ARG A 108 -8.77 3.22 -4.85
C ARG A 108 -9.04 3.01 -3.36
N ILE A 109 -9.82 2.02 -2.97
CA ILE A 109 -10.03 1.68 -1.55
C ILE A 109 -8.84 0.87 -1.01
N PHE A 110 -8.33 -0.10 -1.78
CA PHE A 110 -7.18 -0.91 -1.39
C PHE A 110 -5.92 -0.07 -1.12
N ARG A 111 -5.67 1.00 -1.89
CA ARG A 111 -4.55 1.92 -1.58
C ARG A 111 -4.71 2.64 -0.24
N LEU A 112 -5.92 2.79 0.31
CA LEU A 112 -6.09 3.37 1.65
C LEU A 112 -5.55 2.44 2.74
N ILE A 113 -5.62 1.12 2.52
CA ILE A 113 -5.06 0.10 3.42
C ILE A 113 -3.56 0.29 3.62
N ARG A 114 -2.83 0.90 2.68
CA ARG A 114 -1.40 1.16 2.84
C ARG A 114 -1.09 2.08 4.04
N ILE A 115 -2.06 2.82 4.57
CA ILE A 115 -1.88 3.57 5.83
C ILE A 115 -1.43 2.64 6.96
N PHE A 116 -1.84 1.37 6.91
CA PHE A 116 -1.43 0.33 7.85
C PHE A 116 0.07 0.01 7.79
N ARG A 117 0.74 0.26 6.66
CA ARG A 117 2.20 0.14 6.55
C ARG A 117 2.92 1.11 7.49
N PHE A 118 2.32 2.27 7.76
CA PHE A 118 2.85 3.29 8.66
C PHE A 118 2.47 3.05 10.12
N LEU A 119 1.40 2.30 10.40
CA LEU A 119 1.00 1.92 11.75
C LEU A 119 1.88 0.75 12.24
N PRO A 120 2.81 0.96 13.19
CA PRO A 120 3.70 -0.11 13.67
C PRO A 120 2.91 -1.25 14.33
N GLU A 121 1.81 -0.93 15.00
CA GLU A 121 0.91 -1.91 15.63
C GLU A 121 0.34 -2.89 14.61
N VAL A 122 -0.15 -2.39 13.47
CA VAL A 122 -0.72 -3.25 12.42
C VAL A 122 0.34 -4.18 11.84
N ARG A 123 1.58 -3.72 11.67
CA ARG A 123 2.68 -4.57 11.22
C ARG A 123 2.96 -5.73 12.18
N VAL A 124 2.92 -5.47 13.49
CA VAL A 124 3.10 -6.50 14.52
C VAL A 124 1.94 -7.49 14.48
N LEU A 125 0.70 -6.99 14.42
CA LEU A 125 -0.50 -7.82 14.36
C LEU A 125 -0.51 -8.72 13.12
N THR A 126 -0.25 -8.16 11.93
CA THR A 126 -0.18 -8.94 10.70
C THR A 126 0.88 -10.03 10.79
N ARG A 127 2.07 -9.72 11.34
CA ARG A 127 3.12 -10.73 11.52
C ARG A 127 2.70 -11.85 12.45
N SER A 128 1.99 -11.53 13.53
CA SER A 128 1.44 -12.52 14.47
C SER A 128 0.40 -13.41 13.78
N ILE A 129 -0.53 -12.82 13.03
CA ILE A 129 -1.55 -13.56 12.27
C ILE A 129 -0.89 -14.48 11.24
N THR A 130 0.06 -13.97 10.45
CA THR A 130 0.79 -14.77 9.46
C THR A 130 1.58 -15.91 10.11
N ARG A 131 2.09 -15.74 11.33
CA ARG A 131 2.81 -16.79 12.04
C ARG A 131 1.89 -17.86 12.63
N SER A 132 0.65 -17.51 12.96
CA SER A 132 -0.36 -18.44 13.48
C SER A 132 -1.10 -19.20 12.39
N LEU A 133 -1.08 -18.70 11.14
CA LEU A 133 -1.72 -19.33 9.99
C LEU A 133 -1.24 -20.77 9.68
N PRO A 134 0.07 -21.09 9.63
CA PRO A 134 0.52 -22.44 9.31
C PRO A 134 0.06 -23.52 10.31
N PRO A 135 0.14 -23.29 11.65
CA PRO A 135 -0.44 -24.22 12.62
C PRO A 135 -1.95 -24.43 12.43
N LEU A 136 -2.71 -23.35 12.16
CA LEU A 136 -4.14 -23.44 11.92
C LEU A 136 -4.45 -24.25 10.67
N MET A 137 -3.71 -24.03 9.57
CA MET A 137 -3.86 -24.81 8.34
C MET A 137 -3.60 -26.30 8.58
N SER A 138 -2.57 -26.63 9.36
CA SER A 138 -2.28 -28.03 9.74
C SER A 138 -3.45 -28.68 10.49
N MET A 139 -4.01 -27.97 11.48
CA MET A 139 -5.17 -28.44 12.23
C MET A 139 -6.42 -28.56 11.36
N SER A 140 -6.66 -27.60 10.46
CA SER A 140 -7.77 -27.64 9.52
C SER A 140 -7.71 -28.85 8.59
N VAL A 141 -6.52 -29.20 8.07
CA VAL A 141 -6.32 -30.39 7.23
C VAL A 141 -6.59 -31.66 8.04
N LEU A 142 -6.10 -31.74 9.28
CA LEU A 142 -6.33 -32.88 10.18
C LEU A 142 -7.83 -33.09 10.46
N ILE A 143 -8.55 -32.02 10.80
CA ILE A 143 -9.99 -32.08 11.06
C ILE A 143 -10.74 -32.50 9.80
N PHE A 144 -10.36 -31.97 8.64
CA PHE A 144 -10.96 -32.35 7.36
C PHE A 144 -10.77 -33.85 7.07
N LEU A 145 -9.56 -34.38 7.27
CA LEU A 145 -9.26 -35.80 7.07
C LEU A 145 -9.96 -36.72 8.10
N ALA A 146 -10.25 -36.23 9.30
CA ALA A 146 -10.99 -37.00 10.30
C ALA A 146 -12.50 -37.06 10.05
N LEU A 147 -13.07 -36.10 9.32
CA LEU A 147 -14.51 -36.00 9.04
C LEU A 147 -14.94 -36.68 7.73
N PHE A 148 -13.99 -36.99 6.84
CA PHE A 148 -14.23 -37.64 5.54
C PHE A 148 -13.54 -39.01 5.49
#